data_AF-A7ASI6-F1
#
_entry.id   AF-A7ASI6-F1
#
_cell.length_a   1.000
_cell.length_b   1.000
_cell.length_c   1.000
_cell.angle_alpha   90.00
_cell.angle_beta   90.00
_cell.angle_gamma   90.00
#
_symmetry.space_group_name_H-M   'P 1'
#
loop_
_entity.id
_entity.type
_entity.pdbx_description
1 polymer ?
#
loop_
_entity_poly.entity_id
_entity_poly.type
_entity_poly.pdbx_seq_one_letter_code
_entity_poly.pdbx_strand_id
1 'polypeptide(L)'
;MPAEKPKKAVDLALENKKQKIIFHPDLEYNSFDVRYAEVEPPAKISEDRLTYTGSTLWCTALTRGCATTGNWYFECKIGEPIPNWRNFKLRGWDSENNIGGIVDKNPHLESVLKPCVRVGYGARLARFESPLGSNAFSCAIGQDKGRIYQHDSIICPPEDLMDDLKPGDIIGCALKLGTPTTKVPDPRAIAYLWAFVKKGLLAEVSNPNALEELMVINKDSELRFSVNGVWRNTVVKDLYCVEYHPAVSTFMGASCTLIVGPEFNYAPPDNTYKPVNEMTNSEYPCKGELLKFWILGDTSVLSEGAVINREYHRISPKEAMSYVANHIANNSAKTNNYTAENNNVVNAETKPIA
;
A
#
# COMPACT_ATOMS: atom_id res chain seq x y z
N MET A 1 -39.21 22.63 -19.55
CA MET A 1 -37.74 22.61 -19.36
C MET A 1 -37.48 22.87 -17.88
N PRO A 2 -36.87 21.95 -17.12
CA PRO A 2 -36.53 22.22 -15.73
C PRO A 2 -35.47 23.33 -15.67
N ALA A 3 -35.70 24.34 -14.83
CA ALA A 3 -34.80 25.49 -14.67
C ALA A 3 -33.40 25.02 -14.24
N GLU A 4 -32.37 25.39 -15.00
CA GLU A 4 -30.97 25.14 -14.63
C GLU A 4 -30.72 25.75 -13.24
N LYS A 5 -30.39 24.90 -12.26
CA LYS A 5 -30.00 25.37 -10.92
C LYS A 5 -28.66 26.11 -11.03
N PRO A 6 -28.47 27.21 -10.29
CA PRO A 6 -27.28 28.04 -10.42
C PRO A 6 -26.01 27.23 -10.10
N LYS A 7 -25.08 27.22 -11.06
CA LYS A 7 -23.75 26.62 -10.92
C LYS A 7 -22.98 27.37 -9.84
N LYS A 8 -22.73 26.70 -8.71
CA LYS A 8 -22.01 27.30 -7.58
C LYS A 8 -20.51 27.29 -7.90
N ALA A 9 -19.88 28.46 -7.93
CA ALA A 9 -18.43 28.55 -7.95
C ALA A 9 -17.90 27.98 -6.62
N VAL A 10 -17.15 26.87 -6.70
CA VAL A 10 -16.51 26.28 -5.53
C VAL A 10 -15.15 26.95 -5.37
N ASP A 11 -14.97 27.70 -4.28
CA ASP A 11 -13.66 28.15 -3.86
C ASP A 11 -12.88 26.94 -3.34
N LEU A 12 -11.95 26.50 -4.17
CA LEU A 12 -11.16 25.30 -3.96
C LEU A 12 -10.27 25.43 -2.72
N ALA A 13 -9.70 26.61 -2.47
CA ALA A 13 -8.85 26.85 -1.30
C ALA A 13 -9.66 26.78 0.00
N LEU A 14 -10.90 27.27 -0.02
CA LEU A 14 -11.81 27.20 1.12
C LEU A 14 -12.30 25.77 1.40
N GLU A 15 -12.64 25.00 0.36
CA GLU A 15 -13.06 23.61 0.52
C GLU A 15 -11.91 22.72 1.00
N ASN A 16 -10.69 22.96 0.51
CA ASN A 16 -9.47 22.31 0.98
C ASN A 16 -9.23 22.53 2.48
N LYS A 17 -9.37 23.78 2.94
CA LYS A 17 -9.25 24.14 4.36
C LYS A 17 -10.33 23.48 5.22
N LYS A 18 -11.57 23.38 4.71
CA LYS A 18 -12.67 22.66 5.38
C LYS A 18 -12.42 21.17 5.48
N GLN A 19 -11.85 20.56 4.43
CA GLN A 19 -11.56 19.13 4.38
C GLN A 19 -10.23 18.76 5.05
N LYS A 20 -9.47 19.76 5.54
CA LYS A 20 -8.12 19.60 6.13
C LYS A 20 -7.15 18.84 5.21
N ILE A 21 -7.28 19.03 3.90
CA ILE A 21 -6.40 18.39 2.92
C ILE A 21 -5.12 19.22 2.82
N ILE A 22 -4.00 18.68 3.29
CA ILE A 22 -2.67 19.29 3.14
C ILE A 22 -2.13 18.86 1.77
N PHE A 23 -1.91 19.83 0.87
CA PHE A 23 -1.28 19.58 -0.42
C PHE A 23 0.23 19.64 -0.28
N HIS A 24 0.89 18.50 -0.41
CA HIS A 24 2.32 18.49 -0.72
C HIS A 24 2.46 18.44 -2.25
N PRO A 25 3.34 19.27 -2.85
CA PRO A 25 3.60 19.22 -4.28
C PRO A 25 4.06 17.82 -4.67
N ASP A 26 3.85 17.42 -5.92
CA ASP A 26 4.41 16.16 -6.41
C ASP A 26 5.89 16.38 -6.67
N LEU A 27 6.73 15.42 -6.26
CA LEU A 27 8.14 15.44 -6.61
C LEU A 27 8.31 14.81 -7.98
N GLU A 28 9.32 15.24 -8.71
CA GLU A 28 9.69 14.72 -10.03
C GLU A 28 10.29 13.31 -9.96
N TYR A 29 10.65 12.87 -8.75
CA TYR A 29 11.24 11.57 -8.47
C TYR A 29 10.35 10.73 -7.55
N ASN A 30 10.50 9.41 -7.64
CA ASN A 30 9.81 8.49 -6.76
C ASN A 30 10.30 8.67 -5.31
N SER A 31 9.38 8.72 -4.36
CA SER A 31 9.66 9.06 -2.97
C SER A 31 8.54 8.57 -2.05
N PHE A 32 8.77 8.57 -0.74
CA PHE A 32 7.74 8.26 0.25
C PHE A 32 6.56 9.21 0.12
N ASP A 33 5.37 8.67 0.33
CA ASP A 33 4.15 9.45 0.26
C ASP A 33 3.41 9.43 1.60
N VAL A 34 3.07 10.60 2.13
CA VAL A 34 2.33 10.74 3.39
C VAL A 34 0.97 10.05 3.38
N ARG A 35 0.43 9.75 2.19
CA ARG A 35 -0.84 9.02 2.02
C ARG A 35 -0.65 7.51 2.16
N TYR A 36 0.57 7.02 1.98
CA TYR A 36 0.94 5.61 2.04
C TYR A 36 1.90 5.34 3.20
N ALA A 37 1.76 6.11 4.28
CA ALA A 37 2.62 6.02 5.44
C ALA A 37 1.84 6.27 6.73
N GLU A 38 2.28 5.61 7.80
CA GLU A 38 1.96 6.05 9.15
C GLU A 38 2.86 7.23 9.53
N VAL A 39 2.28 8.33 9.98
CA VAL A 39 3.00 9.60 10.28
C VAL A 39 2.58 10.19 11.63
N GLU A 40 2.00 9.37 12.52
CA GLU A 40 1.73 9.77 13.90
C GLU A 40 3.05 10.10 14.63
N PRO A 41 3.18 11.32 15.21
CA PRO A 41 4.40 11.72 15.90
C PRO A 41 4.87 10.69 16.95
N PRO A 42 6.17 10.41 17.03
CA PRO A 42 7.27 11.12 16.38
C PRO A 42 7.58 10.65 14.94
N ALA A 43 6.77 9.76 14.35
CA ALA A 43 7.01 9.33 12.97
C ALA A 43 6.93 10.52 12.01
N LYS A 44 7.84 10.55 11.04
CA LYS A 44 7.92 11.63 10.06
C LYS A 44 8.66 11.19 8.81
N ILE A 45 8.33 11.87 7.72
CA ILE A 45 9.06 11.81 6.46
C ILE A 45 9.87 13.11 6.33
N SER A 46 11.10 13.03 5.85
CA SER A 46 11.95 14.21 5.55
C SER A 46 11.35 15.07 4.44
N GLU A 47 11.83 16.31 4.31
CA GLU A 47 11.32 17.26 3.30
C GLU A 47 11.52 16.75 1.86
N ASP A 48 12.66 16.11 1.58
CA ASP A 48 12.96 15.45 0.31
C ASP A 48 12.17 14.15 0.09
N ARG A 49 11.43 13.68 1.10
CA ARG A 49 10.66 12.43 1.13
C ARG A 49 11.45 11.16 0.85
N LEU A 50 12.75 11.17 1.10
CA LEU A 50 13.59 9.98 0.95
C LEU A 50 13.90 9.32 2.29
N THR A 51 13.83 10.05 3.40
CA THR A 51 14.08 9.51 4.74
C THR A 51 12.78 9.33 5.51
N TYR A 52 12.60 8.14 6.08
CA TYR A 52 11.50 7.85 6.99
C TYR A 52 12.04 7.56 8.38
N THR A 53 11.48 8.22 9.39
CA THR A 53 11.77 8.01 10.81
C THR A 53 10.50 7.54 11.51
N GLY A 54 10.60 6.46 12.28
CA GLY A 54 9.47 5.79 12.93
C GLY A 54 8.96 6.41 14.22
N SER A 55 7.84 5.86 14.70
CA SER A 55 7.29 6.15 16.02
C SER A 55 7.83 5.18 17.09
N THR A 56 7.18 5.11 18.25
CA THR A 56 7.47 4.10 19.29
C THR A 56 6.99 2.70 18.91
N LEU A 57 6.00 2.61 18.01
CA LEU A 57 5.44 1.36 17.50
C LEU A 57 5.92 1.09 16.07
N TRP A 58 5.50 -0.05 15.52
CA TRP A 58 5.73 -0.32 14.10
C TRP A 58 4.96 0.67 13.24
N CYS A 59 5.68 1.29 12.31
CA CYS A 59 5.12 2.18 11.32
C CYS A 59 5.75 1.87 9.97
N THR A 60 4.94 1.87 8.92
CA THR A 60 5.32 1.51 7.56
C THR A 60 5.06 2.69 6.64
N ALA A 61 5.99 2.93 5.71
CA ALA A 61 5.89 3.92 4.66
C ALA A 61 6.20 3.28 3.30
N LEU A 62 5.36 3.55 2.31
CA LEU A 62 5.51 3.14 0.92
C LEU A 62 5.84 4.36 0.06
N THR A 63 6.58 4.15 -1.02
CA THR A 63 6.74 5.16 -2.05
C THR A 63 5.49 5.33 -2.87
N ARG A 64 5.35 6.47 -3.55
CA ARG A 64 4.22 6.69 -4.47
C ARG A 64 4.27 5.76 -5.69
N GLY A 65 5.45 5.64 -6.30
CA GLY A 65 5.66 4.79 -7.47
C GLY A 65 5.54 3.32 -7.10
N CYS A 66 4.96 2.55 -8.01
CA CYS A 66 4.77 1.12 -7.87
C CYS A 66 4.89 0.40 -9.21
N ALA A 67 4.94 -0.92 -9.16
CA ALA A 67 4.90 -1.77 -10.34
C ALA A 67 4.04 -3.02 -10.16
N THR A 68 3.47 -3.48 -11.26
CA THR A 68 2.76 -4.77 -11.39
C THR A 68 3.50 -5.77 -12.28
N THR A 69 4.54 -5.31 -12.99
CA THR A 69 5.37 -6.10 -13.91
C THR A 69 6.76 -5.49 -14.05
N GLY A 70 7.74 -6.24 -14.56
CA GLY A 70 9.09 -5.77 -14.85
C GLY A 70 10.09 -6.02 -13.72
N ASN A 71 11.33 -5.57 -13.94
CA ASN A 71 12.45 -5.79 -13.03
C ASN A 71 12.89 -4.44 -12.46
N TRP A 72 12.91 -4.32 -11.14
CA TRP A 72 13.06 -3.06 -10.42
C TRP A 72 14.04 -3.18 -9.27
N TYR A 73 14.81 -2.13 -9.05
CA TYR A 73 15.84 -2.10 -8.02
C TYR A 73 15.90 -0.76 -7.30
N PHE A 74 16.06 -0.83 -5.98
CA PHE A 74 16.40 0.30 -5.14
C PHE A 74 17.34 -0.11 -4.02
N GLU A 75 17.98 0.87 -3.41
CA GLU A 75 18.72 0.68 -2.18
C GLU A 75 18.10 1.46 -1.03
N CYS A 76 18.36 1.02 0.19
CA CYS A 76 17.94 1.71 1.40
C CYS A 76 19.09 1.70 2.40
N LYS A 77 19.50 2.88 2.86
CA LYS A 77 20.51 3.05 3.88
C LYS A 77 19.84 3.07 5.26
N ILE A 78 20.31 2.22 6.17
CA ILE A 78 19.87 2.28 7.57
C ILE A 78 20.44 3.55 8.20
N GLY A 79 19.58 4.36 8.81
CA GLY A 79 19.96 5.59 9.50
C GLY A 79 20.13 5.38 11.00
N GLU A 80 20.67 6.39 11.67
CA GLU A 80 20.68 6.43 13.13
C GLU A 80 19.25 6.56 13.66
N PRO A 81 18.89 5.86 14.76
CA PRO A 81 17.61 6.06 15.39
C PRO A 81 17.54 7.46 16.05
N ILE A 82 16.34 7.86 16.45
CA ILE A 82 16.17 9.07 17.28
C ILE A 82 17.07 8.96 18.53
N PRO A 83 17.98 9.93 18.79
CA PRO A 83 19.01 9.79 19.84
C PRO A 83 18.49 9.48 21.25
N ASN A 84 17.26 9.89 21.55
CA ASN A 84 16.60 9.72 22.85
C ASN A 84 15.47 8.70 22.82
N TRP A 85 15.52 7.68 21.96
CA TRP A 85 14.48 6.66 21.85
C TRP A 85 14.21 5.92 23.17
N ARG A 86 15.21 5.79 24.06
CA ARG A 86 15.01 5.23 25.42
C ARG A 86 14.03 6.06 26.27
N ASN A 87 13.80 7.33 25.94
CA ASN A 87 12.83 8.18 26.64
C ASN A 87 11.40 8.00 26.14
N PHE A 88 11.18 7.18 25.11
CA PHE A 88 9.85 6.89 24.62
C PHE A 88 8.99 6.20 25.66
N LYS A 89 7.68 6.48 25.62
CA LYS A 89 6.70 5.81 26.46
C LYS A 89 6.10 4.64 25.70
N LEU A 90 6.01 3.49 26.34
CA LEU A 90 5.33 2.31 25.81
C LEU A 90 3.97 2.18 26.49
N ARG A 91 2.89 2.16 25.70
CA ARG A 91 1.53 2.01 26.26
C ARG A 91 1.42 0.68 27.00
N GLY A 92 0.80 0.70 28.18
CA GLY A 92 0.63 -0.48 29.04
C GLY A 92 1.81 -0.75 29.99
N TRP A 93 2.85 0.09 29.98
CA TRP A 93 4.01 0.02 30.87
C TRP A 93 4.18 1.33 31.65
N ASP A 94 3.07 1.86 32.17
CA ASP A 94 3.03 3.20 32.77
C ASP A 94 3.85 3.29 34.07
N SER A 95 4.09 2.17 34.76
CA SER A 95 4.90 2.10 35.99
C SER A 95 6.40 2.33 35.80
N GLU A 96 6.92 2.12 34.59
CA GLU A 96 8.35 2.21 34.27
C GLU A 96 8.72 3.56 33.64
N ASN A 97 7.74 4.44 33.42
CA ASN A 97 7.82 5.76 32.78
C ASN A 97 8.28 5.76 31.31
N ASN A 98 9.37 5.07 30.96
CA ASN A 98 9.94 5.05 29.62
C ASN A 98 10.68 3.73 29.30
N ILE A 99 11.07 3.54 28.03
CA ILE A 99 11.79 2.35 27.56
C ILE A 99 13.09 2.11 28.34
N GLY A 100 13.84 3.16 28.66
CA GLY A 100 15.06 3.07 29.46
C GLY A 100 14.79 2.41 30.81
N GLY A 101 13.79 2.88 31.55
CA GLY A 101 13.38 2.29 32.83
C GLY A 101 12.90 0.84 32.70
N ILE A 102 12.21 0.49 31.61
CA ILE A 102 11.80 -0.90 31.34
C ILE A 102 13.03 -1.80 31.15
N VAL A 103 13.97 -1.37 30.31
CA VAL A 103 15.18 -2.12 29.99
C VAL A 103 16.12 -2.21 31.20
N ASP A 104 16.26 -1.15 31.98
CA ASP A 104 17.12 -1.14 33.16
C ASP A 104 16.62 -2.14 34.22
N LYS A 105 15.30 -2.28 34.39
CA LYS A 105 14.69 -3.31 35.25
C LYS A 105 14.71 -4.71 34.62
N ASN A 106 14.64 -4.80 33.30
CA ASN A 106 14.54 -6.05 32.55
C ASN A 106 15.53 -6.06 31.37
N PRO A 107 16.84 -6.25 31.63
CA PRO A 107 17.87 -6.09 30.59
C PRO A 107 17.69 -7.00 29.37
N HIS A 108 17.08 -8.18 29.56
CA HIS A 108 16.78 -9.12 28.48
C HIS A 108 15.82 -8.56 27.42
N LEU A 109 15.02 -7.54 27.75
CA LEU A 109 14.08 -6.89 26.82
C LEU A 109 14.75 -5.92 25.85
N GLU A 110 16.02 -5.52 26.07
CA GLU A 110 16.71 -4.57 25.20
C GLU A 110 16.78 -5.05 23.75
N SER A 111 17.04 -6.35 23.55
CA SER A 111 17.12 -6.94 22.21
C SER A 111 15.80 -6.87 21.43
N VAL A 112 14.67 -6.81 22.13
CA VAL A 112 13.31 -6.78 21.56
C VAL A 112 12.78 -5.34 21.42
N LEU A 113 13.20 -4.45 22.33
CA LEU A 113 12.76 -3.05 22.38
C LEU A 113 13.72 -2.09 21.66
N LYS A 114 14.83 -2.58 21.10
CA LYS A 114 15.77 -1.74 20.33
C LYS A 114 15.14 -1.22 19.05
N PRO A 115 15.58 -0.04 18.55
CA PRO A 115 15.23 0.44 17.23
C PRO A 115 15.56 -0.59 16.15
N CYS A 116 14.64 -0.78 15.21
CA CYS A 116 14.76 -1.76 14.15
C CYS A 116 14.08 -1.29 12.87
N VAL A 117 14.63 -1.66 11.73
CA VAL A 117 14.01 -1.46 10.42
C VAL A 117 13.72 -2.77 9.71
N ARG A 118 12.70 -2.77 8.85
CA ARG A 118 12.49 -3.76 7.79
C ARG A 118 12.40 -3.04 6.46
N VAL A 119 13.11 -3.51 5.45
CA VAL A 119 13.18 -2.89 4.13
C VAL A 119 12.78 -3.91 3.07
N GLY A 120 11.94 -3.51 2.13
CA GLY A 120 11.60 -4.35 0.99
C GLY A 120 10.47 -3.78 0.16
N TYR A 121 9.54 -4.65 -0.24
CA TYR A 121 8.39 -4.26 -1.04
C TYR A 121 7.10 -4.59 -0.30
N GLY A 122 6.10 -3.72 -0.46
CA GLY A 122 4.77 -3.90 0.10
C GLY A 122 3.70 -3.33 -0.80
N ALA A 123 2.49 -3.88 -0.70
CA ALA A 123 1.30 -3.35 -1.35
C ALA A 123 0.44 -2.53 -0.39
N ARG A 124 -0.46 -1.71 -0.93
CA ARG A 124 -1.50 -0.97 -0.19
C ARG A 124 -2.66 -1.88 0.30
N LEU A 125 -2.37 -3.16 0.51
CA LEU A 125 -3.28 -4.21 0.97
C LEU A 125 -3.00 -4.62 2.43
N ALA A 126 -2.23 -3.81 3.13
CA ALA A 126 -1.86 -4.01 4.52
C ALA A 126 -1.93 -2.70 5.30
N ARG A 127 -2.19 -2.81 6.60
CA ARG A 127 -2.19 -1.66 7.52
C ARG A 127 -0.78 -1.07 7.61
N PHE A 128 -0.67 0.26 7.57
CA PHE A 128 0.62 0.94 7.71
C PHE A 128 1.15 0.91 9.15
N GLU A 129 0.33 0.50 10.12
CA GLU A 129 0.74 0.23 11.50
C GLU A 129 1.35 -1.19 11.67
N SER A 130 1.35 -2.01 10.60
CA SER A 130 1.92 -3.36 10.61
C SER A 130 3.26 -3.38 9.88
N PRO A 131 4.27 -4.11 10.39
CA PRO A 131 5.57 -4.21 9.74
C PRO A 131 5.50 -5.00 8.44
N LEU A 132 6.37 -4.67 7.48
CA LEU A 132 6.55 -5.43 6.27
C LEU A 132 6.91 -6.89 6.60
N GLY A 133 6.34 -7.79 5.81
CA GLY A 133 6.44 -9.23 6.00
C GLY A 133 5.47 -9.78 7.04
N SER A 134 4.58 -8.98 7.65
CA SER A 134 3.53 -9.51 8.55
C SER A 134 2.28 -10.02 7.82
N ASN A 135 2.19 -9.81 6.51
CA ASN A 135 1.05 -10.15 5.68
C ASN A 135 1.51 -10.68 4.32
N ALA A 136 0.60 -11.32 3.59
CA ALA A 136 0.83 -11.95 2.29
C ALA A 136 1.33 -10.98 1.19
N PHE A 137 1.02 -9.68 1.28
CA PHE A 137 1.31 -8.70 0.24
C PHE A 137 2.54 -7.85 0.52
N SER A 138 3.44 -8.33 1.37
CA SER A 138 4.71 -7.67 1.65
C SER A 138 5.81 -8.66 1.98
N CYS A 139 7.04 -8.29 1.65
CA CYS A 139 8.22 -9.04 2.02
C CYS A 139 9.38 -8.07 2.26
N ALA A 140 10.16 -8.32 3.31
CA ALA A 140 11.24 -7.45 3.71
C ALA A 140 12.38 -8.21 4.38
N ILE A 141 13.59 -7.67 4.25
CA ILE A 141 14.72 -8.02 5.11
C ILE A 141 14.69 -7.12 6.35
N GLY A 142 14.85 -7.70 7.53
CA GLY A 142 14.91 -6.97 8.79
C GLY A 142 16.32 -6.81 9.33
N GLN A 143 16.47 -5.79 10.16
CA GLN A 143 17.73 -5.48 10.82
C GLN A 143 18.18 -6.59 11.80
N ASP A 144 17.23 -7.27 12.45
CA ASP A 144 17.51 -8.39 13.38
C ASP A 144 18.00 -9.63 12.62
N LYS A 145 19.30 -9.90 12.74
CA LYS A 145 20.02 -11.01 12.11
C LYS A 145 19.88 -11.12 10.59
N GLY A 146 19.54 -10.03 9.90
CA GLY A 146 19.34 -10.03 8.45
C GLY A 146 18.26 -11.00 7.97
N ARG A 147 17.26 -11.32 8.80
CA ARG A 147 16.19 -12.27 8.44
C ARG A 147 15.26 -11.70 7.40
N ILE A 148 14.73 -12.56 6.54
CA ILE A 148 13.71 -12.19 5.55
C ILE A 148 12.34 -12.60 6.10
N TYR A 149 11.41 -11.66 6.10
CA TYR A 149 10.04 -11.81 6.60
C TYR A 149 9.09 -11.84 5.41
N GLN A 150 8.25 -12.87 5.34
CA GLN A 150 7.22 -13.03 4.31
C GLN A 150 6.00 -13.72 4.94
N HIS A 151 4.95 -12.94 5.22
CA HIS A 151 3.74 -13.42 5.87
C HIS A 151 4.03 -14.29 7.11
N ASP A 152 3.55 -15.54 7.13
CA ASP A 152 3.74 -16.49 8.23
C ASP A 152 5.11 -17.20 8.20
N SER A 153 6.02 -16.74 7.32
CA SER A 153 7.37 -17.29 7.16
C SER A 153 8.45 -16.29 7.57
N ILE A 154 9.43 -16.81 8.29
CA ILE A 154 10.68 -16.11 8.61
C ILE A 154 11.81 -16.97 8.05
N ILE A 155 12.50 -16.46 7.04
CA ILE A 155 13.62 -17.13 6.40
C ILE A 155 14.90 -16.63 7.07
N CYS A 156 15.58 -17.53 7.78
CA CYS A 156 16.87 -17.25 8.39
C CYS A 156 17.98 -17.38 7.33
N PRO A 157 18.92 -16.41 7.26
CA PRO A 157 20.11 -16.58 6.44
C PRO A 157 21.00 -17.70 7.02
N PRO A 158 21.95 -18.22 6.22
CA PRO A 158 23.05 -19.04 6.73
C PRO A 158 23.78 -18.39 7.91
N GLU A 159 24.36 -19.20 8.80
CA GLU A 159 24.95 -18.74 10.07
C GLU A 159 26.05 -17.68 9.87
N ASP A 160 26.85 -17.81 8.82
CA ASP A 160 27.91 -16.87 8.43
C ASP A 160 27.40 -15.51 7.92
N LEU A 161 26.10 -15.41 7.64
CA LEU A 161 25.42 -14.20 7.18
C LEU A 161 24.36 -13.72 8.18
N MET A 162 24.24 -14.36 9.35
CA MET A 162 23.20 -14.12 10.36
C MET A 162 23.63 -13.04 11.38
N ASP A 163 24.11 -11.92 10.86
CA ASP A 163 24.50 -10.76 11.67
C ASP A 163 23.42 -9.68 11.69
N ASP A 164 23.36 -8.95 12.81
CA ASP A 164 22.54 -7.75 12.92
C ASP A 164 23.03 -6.68 11.92
N LEU A 165 22.09 -6.15 11.15
CA LEU A 165 22.37 -4.98 10.32
C LEU A 165 22.45 -3.75 11.22
N LYS A 166 23.27 -2.77 10.85
CA LYS A 166 23.56 -1.58 11.67
C LYS A 166 23.35 -0.30 10.88
N PRO A 167 23.16 0.85 11.57
CA PRO A 167 23.20 2.16 10.93
C PRO A 167 24.43 2.29 10.01
N GLY A 168 24.18 2.81 8.81
CA GLY A 168 25.18 2.91 7.74
C GLY A 168 25.17 1.77 6.73
N ASP A 169 24.67 0.57 7.08
CA ASP A 169 24.52 -0.52 6.12
C ASP A 169 23.51 -0.16 5.02
N ILE A 170 23.78 -0.62 3.80
CA ILE A 170 22.94 -0.39 2.62
C ILE A 170 22.31 -1.71 2.19
N ILE A 171 20.98 -1.73 2.15
CA ILE A 171 20.19 -2.88 1.71
C ILE A 171 19.79 -2.66 0.26
N GLY A 172 20.18 -3.56 -0.63
CA GLY A 172 19.67 -3.61 -2.01
C GLY A 172 18.43 -4.50 -2.11
N CYS A 173 17.41 -4.03 -2.81
CA CYS A 173 16.14 -4.72 -3.00
C CYS A 173 15.86 -4.87 -4.50
N ALA A 174 15.92 -6.11 -5.01
CA ALA A 174 15.66 -6.43 -6.41
C ALA A 174 14.34 -7.19 -6.55
N LEU A 175 13.35 -6.57 -7.20
CA LEU A 175 12.04 -7.14 -7.47
C LEU A 175 11.90 -7.44 -8.97
N LYS A 176 11.60 -8.69 -9.28
CA LYS A 176 11.20 -9.15 -10.62
C LYS A 176 9.75 -9.57 -10.57
N LEU A 177 8.95 -9.03 -11.48
CA LEU A 177 7.54 -9.35 -11.65
C LEU A 177 7.30 -9.82 -13.09
N GLY A 178 6.62 -10.95 -13.24
CA GLY A 178 6.16 -11.43 -14.54
C GLY A 178 4.98 -10.62 -15.08
N THR A 179 4.34 -11.17 -16.11
CA THR A 179 3.10 -10.59 -16.65
C THR A 179 1.94 -10.92 -15.70
N PRO A 180 1.25 -9.92 -15.13
CA PRO A 180 0.14 -10.17 -14.22
C PRO A 180 -1.02 -10.87 -14.94
N THR A 181 -1.60 -11.89 -14.31
CA THR A 181 -2.76 -12.63 -14.84
C THR A 181 -4.09 -12.06 -14.37
N THR A 182 -4.06 -11.20 -13.35
CA THR A 182 -5.22 -10.50 -12.81
C THR A 182 -4.83 -9.09 -12.36
N LYS A 183 -5.83 -8.27 -12.03
CA LYS A 183 -5.67 -6.95 -11.43
C LYS A 183 -6.54 -6.84 -10.18
N VAL A 184 -6.10 -6.04 -9.22
CA VAL A 184 -6.91 -5.71 -8.04
C VAL A 184 -8.19 -4.98 -8.51
N PRO A 185 -9.40 -5.36 -8.05
CA PRO A 185 -10.61 -4.63 -8.35
C PRO A 185 -10.50 -3.18 -7.89
N ASP A 186 -10.99 -2.22 -8.69
CA ASP A 186 -10.91 -0.80 -8.32
C ASP A 186 -11.73 -0.52 -7.05
N PRO A 187 -11.09 -0.19 -5.91
CA PRO A 187 -11.80 -0.05 -4.64
C PRO A 187 -12.67 1.21 -4.59
N ARG A 188 -12.49 2.15 -5.53
CA ARG A 188 -13.29 3.39 -5.60
C ARG A 188 -14.71 3.12 -6.05
N ALA A 189 -14.93 2.08 -6.83
CA ALA A 189 -16.25 1.62 -7.25
C ALA A 189 -17.03 0.95 -6.11
N ILE A 190 -16.38 0.67 -4.97
CA ILE A 190 -16.92 -0.16 -3.90
C ILE A 190 -17.17 0.71 -2.66
N ALA A 191 -18.44 1.01 -2.37
CA ALA A 191 -18.84 1.98 -1.35
C ALA A 191 -18.32 1.64 0.08
N TYR A 192 -18.32 0.36 0.47
CA TYR A 192 -17.86 -0.03 1.81
C TYR A 192 -16.35 0.12 1.99
N LEU A 193 -15.56 0.14 0.91
CA LEU A 193 -14.12 0.34 0.95
C LEU A 193 -13.71 1.81 1.13
N TRP A 194 -14.65 2.75 1.12
CA TRP A 194 -14.34 4.19 1.20
C TRP A 194 -13.60 4.60 2.48
N ALA A 195 -13.84 3.91 3.59
CA ALA A 195 -13.10 4.17 4.84
C ALA A 195 -11.62 3.80 4.72
N PHE A 196 -11.31 2.74 3.95
CA PHE A 196 -9.96 2.22 3.71
C PHE A 196 -9.23 3.04 2.66
N VAL A 197 -9.89 3.35 1.54
CA VAL A 197 -9.33 4.19 0.45
C VAL A 197 -8.94 5.59 0.94
N LYS A 198 -9.69 6.15 1.90
CA LYS A 198 -9.33 7.43 2.55
C LYS A 198 -8.01 7.36 3.31
N LYS A 199 -7.63 6.18 3.78
CA LYS A 199 -6.36 5.91 4.47
C LYS A 199 -5.28 5.39 3.49
N GLY A 200 -5.51 5.45 2.18
CA GLY A 200 -4.55 4.96 1.18
C GLY A 200 -4.55 3.44 0.99
N LEU A 201 -5.52 2.71 1.53
CA LEU A 201 -5.63 1.25 1.43
C LEU A 201 -6.57 0.84 0.30
N LEU A 202 -6.27 -0.28 -0.36
CA LEU A 202 -7.01 -0.80 -1.52
C LEU A 202 -7.99 -1.93 -1.20
N ALA A 203 -7.99 -2.44 0.04
CA ALA A 203 -8.87 -3.54 0.45
C ALA A 203 -9.35 -3.38 1.88
N GLU A 204 -10.34 -4.19 2.25
CA GLU A 204 -10.76 -4.37 3.63
C GLU A 204 -9.73 -5.22 4.38
N VAL A 205 -8.67 -4.59 4.88
CA VAL A 205 -7.57 -5.24 5.59
C VAL A 205 -7.96 -5.89 6.93
N SER A 206 -9.23 -5.84 7.32
CA SER A 206 -9.80 -6.52 8.51
C SER A 206 -10.51 -7.83 8.18
N ASN A 207 -10.76 -8.13 6.90
CA ASN A 207 -11.55 -9.26 6.46
C ASN A 207 -10.65 -10.26 5.71
N PRO A 208 -10.29 -11.40 6.32
CA PRO A 208 -9.39 -12.39 5.71
C PRO A 208 -9.88 -12.89 4.35
N ASN A 209 -11.18 -13.14 4.20
CA ASN A 209 -11.75 -13.66 2.96
C ASN A 209 -11.54 -12.69 1.78
N ALA A 210 -11.65 -11.38 2.03
CA ALA A 210 -11.41 -10.36 1.00
C ALA A 210 -9.94 -10.31 0.56
N LEU A 211 -9.01 -10.74 1.41
CA LEU A 211 -7.58 -10.79 1.09
C LEU A 211 -7.24 -12.07 0.32
N GLU A 212 -7.85 -13.21 0.65
CA GLU A 212 -7.65 -14.48 -0.05
C GLU A 212 -7.99 -14.38 -1.55
N GLU A 213 -9.05 -13.65 -1.91
CA GLU A 213 -9.43 -13.40 -3.30
C GLU A 213 -8.35 -12.65 -4.11
N LEU A 214 -7.45 -11.93 -3.43
CA LEU A 214 -6.35 -11.17 -4.05
C LEU A 214 -5.04 -11.97 -4.13
N MET A 215 -4.97 -13.16 -3.54
CA MET A 215 -3.76 -14.01 -3.49
C MET A 215 -3.54 -14.81 -4.79
N VAL A 216 -3.56 -14.13 -5.93
CA VAL A 216 -3.30 -14.73 -7.25
C VAL A 216 -1.81 -14.61 -7.59
N ILE A 217 -1.11 -15.74 -7.71
CA ILE A 217 0.33 -15.76 -7.94
C ILE A 217 0.71 -15.11 -9.28
N ASN A 218 1.67 -14.19 -9.22
CA ASN A 218 2.39 -13.67 -10.38
C ASN A 218 3.52 -14.66 -10.74
N LYS A 219 3.34 -15.38 -11.85
CA LYS A 219 4.32 -16.36 -12.32
C LYS A 219 5.64 -15.67 -12.65
N ASP A 220 6.75 -16.36 -12.39
CA ASP A 220 8.11 -15.86 -12.62
C ASP A 220 8.51 -14.65 -11.76
N SER A 221 7.73 -14.36 -10.73
CA SER A 221 8.06 -13.32 -9.76
C SER A 221 9.16 -13.77 -8.80
N GLU A 222 10.10 -12.86 -8.52
CA GLU A 222 11.20 -13.08 -7.62
C GLU A 222 11.51 -11.81 -6.83
N LEU A 223 11.88 -11.95 -5.57
CA LEU A 223 12.42 -10.87 -4.75
C LEU A 223 13.73 -11.33 -4.10
N ARG A 224 14.76 -10.50 -4.24
CA ARG A 224 16.13 -10.75 -3.78
C ARG A 224 16.62 -9.57 -2.97
N PHE A 225 17.46 -9.86 -1.98
CA PHE A 225 18.06 -8.86 -1.10
C PHE A 225 19.59 -8.95 -1.14
N SER A 226 20.26 -7.81 -1.06
CA SER A 226 21.69 -7.70 -0.77
C SER A 226 21.93 -6.79 0.42
N VAL A 227 23.05 -7.00 1.10
CA VAL A 227 23.55 -6.10 2.15
C VAL A 227 24.97 -5.69 1.79
N ASN A 228 25.20 -4.39 1.64
CA ASN A 228 26.48 -3.82 1.22
C ASN A 228 27.03 -4.50 -0.05
N GLY A 229 26.16 -4.73 -1.04
CA GLY A 229 26.49 -5.39 -2.30
C GLY A 229 26.58 -6.92 -2.25
N VAL A 230 26.56 -7.54 -1.07
CA VAL A 230 26.59 -9.01 -0.93
C VAL A 230 25.17 -9.57 -1.02
N TRP A 231 24.87 -10.28 -2.11
CA TRP A 231 23.57 -10.89 -2.36
C TRP A 231 23.31 -12.09 -1.44
N ARG A 232 22.09 -12.15 -0.89
CA ARG A 232 21.62 -13.31 -0.13
C ARG A 232 21.26 -14.44 -1.11
N ASN A 233 21.56 -15.69 -0.73
CA ASN A 233 21.19 -16.86 -1.53
C ASN A 233 19.67 -17.11 -1.57
N THR A 234 18.93 -16.54 -0.62
CA THR A 234 17.48 -16.64 -0.56
C THR A 234 16.84 -15.82 -1.68
N VAL A 235 16.04 -16.50 -2.49
CA VAL A 235 15.17 -15.89 -3.50
C VAL A 235 13.73 -16.15 -3.08
N VAL A 236 13.00 -15.09 -2.78
CA VAL A 236 11.56 -15.17 -2.48
C VAL A 236 10.82 -15.28 -3.80
N LYS A 237 9.94 -16.28 -3.93
CA LYS A 237 9.15 -16.55 -5.14
C LYS A 237 7.66 -16.44 -4.83
N ASP A 238 6.85 -16.61 -5.87
CA ASP A 238 5.39 -16.70 -5.78
C ASP A 238 4.75 -15.45 -5.14
N LEU A 239 5.24 -14.27 -5.52
CA LEU A 239 4.60 -13.00 -5.20
C LEU A 239 3.24 -12.91 -5.89
N TYR A 240 2.35 -12.03 -5.40
CA TYR A 240 0.97 -11.93 -5.91
C TYR A 240 0.81 -10.87 -7.01
N CYS A 241 -0.25 -10.96 -7.81
CA CYS A 241 -0.59 -10.02 -8.87
C CYS A 241 -1.18 -8.71 -8.31
N VAL A 242 -0.35 -7.93 -7.60
CA VAL A 242 -0.70 -6.67 -6.93
C VAL A 242 0.30 -5.57 -7.29
N GLU A 243 -0.02 -4.32 -6.93
CA GLU A 243 0.92 -3.20 -7.03
C GLU A 243 1.93 -3.25 -5.88
N TYR A 244 3.20 -3.51 -6.20
CA TYR A 244 4.29 -3.46 -5.22
C TYR A 244 4.96 -2.09 -5.23
N HIS A 245 5.09 -1.52 -4.04
CA HIS A 245 5.80 -0.27 -3.79
C HIS A 245 7.09 -0.57 -3.01
N PRO A 246 8.22 0.08 -3.33
CA PRO A 246 9.32 0.22 -2.39
C PRO A 246 8.80 0.69 -1.04
N ALA A 247 9.21 0.00 0.02
CA ALA A 247 8.62 0.18 1.33
C ALA A 247 9.63 -0.05 2.46
N VAL A 248 9.39 0.64 3.56
CA VAL A 248 10.14 0.46 4.80
C VAL A 248 9.19 0.40 5.99
N SER A 249 9.54 -0.40 6.99
CA SER A 249 8.95 -0.35 8.32
C SER A 249 10.01 0.02 9.33
N THR A 250 9.62 0.82 10.30
CA THR A 250 10.49 1.29 11.39
C THR A 250 9.82 1.00 12.72
N PHE A 251 10.63 0.73 13.73
CA PHE A 251 10.21 0.50 15.11
C PHE A 251 11.10 1.30 16.05
N MET A 252 10.53 1.81 17.13
CA MET A 252 11.22 2.52 18.21
C MET A 252 12.12 3.66 17.72
N GLY A 253 11.61 4.50 16.81
CA GLY A 253 12.32 5.67 16.31
C GLY A 253 13.48 5.37 15.37
N ALA A 254 13.58 4.13 14.86
CA ALA A 254 14.53 3.80 13.80
C ALA A 254 14.29 4.66 12.55
N SER A 255 15.34 4.84 11.75
CA SER A 255 15.27 5.61 10.51
C SER A 255 15.96 4.90 9.36
N CYS A 256 15.56 5.22 8.14
CA CYS A 256 16.21 4.75 6.93
C CYS A 256 15.97 5.72 5.76
N THR A 257 16.89 5.72 4.79
CA THR A 257 16.87 6.61 3.63
C THR A 257 16.87 5.81 2.34
N LEU A 258 15.89 6.07 1.48
CA LEU A 258 15.80 5.48 0.15
C LEU A 258 16.83 6.08 -0.81
N ILE A 259 17.35 5.21 -1.66
CA ILE A 259 18.16 5.53 -2.83
C ILE A 259 17.42 4.94 -4.03
N VAL A 260 16.73 5.81 -4.77
CA VAL A 260 15.78 5.40 -5.81
C VAL A 260 16.41 5.18 -7.19
N GLY A 261 17.70 5.52 -7.33
CA GLY A 261 18.46 5.47 -8.57
C GLY A 261 18.30 6.72 -9.44
N PRO A 262 19.02 6.79 -10.58
CA PRO A 262 19.75 5.69 -11.23
C PRO A 262 21.13 5.40 -10.62
N GLU A 263 21.67 6.30 -9.80
CA GLU A 263 22.96 6.13 -9.16
C GLU A 263 22.82 5.30 -7.87
N PHE A 264 23.43 4.12 -7.85
CA PHE A 264 23.43 3.20 -6.72
C PHE A 264 24.84 3.02 -6.15
N ASN A 265 24.92 2.75 -4.84
CA ASN A 265 26.16 2.40 -4.19
C ASN A 265 26.67 1.02 -4.61
N TYR A 266 25.75 0.07 -4.81
CA TYR A 266 26.02 -1.28 -5.25
C TYR A 266 25.15 -1.63 -6.47
N ALA A 267 25.70 -2.46 -7.36
CA ALA A 267 25.03 -2.80 -8.60
C ALA A 267 23.80 -3.73 -8.35
N PRO A 268 22.73 -3.58 -9.17
CA PRO A 268 21.65 -4.57 -9.21
C PRO A 268 22.16 -5.95 -9.66
N PRO A 269 21.32 -7.01 -9.61
CA PRO A 269 21.74 -8.36 -10.00
C PRO A 269 22.26 -8.44 -11.44
N ASP A 270 21.63 -7.70 -12.35
CA ASP A 270 21.98 -7.61 -13.76
C ASP A 270 21.36 -6.35 -14.41
N ASN A 271 21.68 -6.12 -15.69
CA ASN A 271 21.25 -4.93 -16.45
C ASN A 271 19.76 -4.91 -16.83
N THR A 272 18.98 -5.94 -16.48
CA THR A 272 17.53 -5.94 -16.75
C THR A 272 16.75 -5.13 -15.71
N TYR A 273 17.34 -4.90 -14.53
CA TYR A 273 16.72 -4.16 -13.44
C TYR A 273 16.80 -2.65 -13.68
N LYS A 274 15.65 -1.99 -13.57
CA LYS A 274 15.51 -0.54 -13.69
C LYS A 274 15.45 0.12 -12.31
N PRO A 275 15.90 1.37 -12.16
CA PRO A 275 15.73 2.11 -10.92
C PRO A 275 14.26 2.33 -10.60
N VAL A 276 13.89 2.25 -9.32
CA VAL A 276 12.50 2.52 -8.89
C VAL A 276 12.08 3.98 -9.11
N ASN A 277 13.02 4.88 -9.41
CA ASN A 277 12.71 6.24 -9.83
C ASN A 277 11.90 6.28 -11.14
N GLU A 278 12.01 5.26 -11.98
CA GLU A 278 11.26 5.12 -13.24
C GLU A 278 9.88 4.45 -13.05
N MET A 279 9.52 4.05 -11.82
CA MET A 279 8.20 3.47 -11.56
C MET A 279 7.08 4.48 -11.79
N THR A 280 5.97 4.00 -12.34
CA THR A 280 4.76 4.80 -12.53
C THR A 280 3.95 4.92 -11.24
N ASN A 281 3.09 5.93 -11.17
CA ASN A 281 2.10 6.02 -10.10
C ASN A 281 1.06 4.91 -10.22
N SER A 282 0.41 4.60 -9.11
CA SER A 282 -0.60 3.54 -9.07
C SER A 282 -1.81 3.83 -9.96
N GLU A 283 -2.43 2.77 -10.50
CA GLU A 283 -3.68 2.86 -11.26
C GLU A 283 -4.88 3.23 -10.37
N TYR A 284 -4.74 3.06 -9.04
CA TYR A 284 -5.76 3.37 -8.03
C TYR A 284 -5.36 4.57 -7.15
N PRO A 285 -5.40 5.80 -7.68
CA PRO A 285 -5.10 6.99 -6.90
C PRO A 285 -6.06 7.16 -5.70
N CYS A 286 -5.53 7.68 -4.59
CA CYS A 286 -6.31 8.02 -3.41
C CYS A 286 -7.43 9.00 -3.74
N LYS A 287 -8.46 9.07 -2.89
CA LYS A 287 -9.52 10.09 -3.04
C LYS A 287 -8.96 11.53 -3.07
N GLY A 288 -7.89 11.81 -2.32
CA GLY A 288 -7.19 13.10 -2.38
C GLY A 288 -6.48 13.35 -3.72
N GLU A 289 -5.98 12.30 -4.37
CA GLU A 289 -5.39 12.37 -5.72
C GLU A 289 -6.45 12.56 -6.79
N LEU A 290 -7.60 11.91 -6.66
CA LEU A 290 -8.74 12.15 -7.51
C LEU A 290 -9.23 13.58 -7.37
N LEU A 291 -9.32 14.10 -6.14
CA LEU A 291 -9.69 15.49 -5.92
C LEU A 291 -8.64 16.43 -6.53
N LYS A 292 -7.34 16.14 -6.38
CA LYS A 292 -6.26 16.86 -7.05
C LYS A 292 -6.39 16.80 -8.58
N PHE A 293 -6.63 15.63 -9.18
CA PHE A 293 -6.86 15.47 -10.62
C PHE A 293 -8.12 16.21 -11.08
N TRP A 294 -9.17 16.20 -10.27
CA TRP A 294 -10.45 16.85 -10.58
C TRP A 294 -10.38 18.38 -10.42
N ILE A 295 -9.54 18.87 -9.50
CA ILE A 295 -9.34 20.28 -9.18
C ILE A 295 -8.23 20.93 -10.04
N LEU A 296 -7.12 20.21 -10.26
CA LEU A 296 -5.89 20.70 -10.88
C LEU A 296 -5.56 20.01 -12.22
N GLY A 297 -6.35 19.02 -12.65
CA GLY A 297 -6.14 18.37 -13.93
C GLY A 297 -6.28 19.38 -15.06
N ASP A 298 -5.18 19.58 -15.78
CA ASP A 298 -5.22 20.25 -17.08
C ASP A 298 -6.16 19.45 -17.98
N THR A 299 -7.23 20.08 -18.44
CA THR A 299 -8.22 19.41 -19.31
C THR A 299 -7.66 19.11 -20.70
N SER A 300 -6.44 19.56 -21.01
CA SER A 300 -5.73 19.30 -22.27
C SER A 300 -5.30 17.85 -22.48
N VAL A 301 -5.17 17.05 -21.41
CA VAL A 301 -4.80 15.61 -21.47
C VAL A 301 -5.99 14.66 -21.63
N LEU A 302 -7.21 15.19 -21.72
CA LEU A 302 -8.39 14.39 -22.01
C LEU A 302 -8.48 14.12 -23.52
N SER A 303 -8.87 12.91 -23.92
CA SER A 303 -9.08 12.58 -25.33
C SER A 303 -10.06 13.57 -25.96
N GLU A 304 -9.82 13.96 -27.22
CA GLU A 304 -10.65 14.90 -27.96
C GLU A 304 -12.13 14.46 -27.90
N GLY A 305 -12.99 15.27 -27.28
CA GLY A 305 -14.42 14.97 -27.06
C GLY A 305 -14.82 14.43 -25.67
N ALA A 306 -13.88 14.28 -24.73
CA ALA A 306 -14.21 13.91 -23.35
C ALA A 306 -14.89 15.06 -22.61
N VAL A 307 -16.17 14.88 -22.24
CA VAL A 307 -16.94 15.84 -21.45
C VAL A 307 -16.88 15.45 -19.97
N ILE A 308 -16.17 16.25 -19.15
CA ILE A 308 -16.27 16.10 -17.68
C ILE A 308 -17.59 16.73 -17.23
N ASN A 309 -18.57 15.89 -16.91
CA ASN A 309 -19.82 16.36 -16.34
C ASN A 309 -19.61 16.74 -14.86
N ARG A 310 -19.55 18.04 -14.55
CA ARG A 310 -19.21 18.60 -13.23
C ARG A 310 -20.39 18.64 -12.25
N GLU A 311 -21.45 17.89 -12.50
CA GLU A 311 -22.65 17.90 -11.64
C GLU A 311 -22.56 16.86 -10.51
N TYR A 312 -22.47 17.34 -9.27
CA TYR A 312 -22.78 16.56 -8.08
C TYR A 312 -24.18 16.91 -7.59
N HIS A 313 -25.14 15.98 -7.75
CA HIS A 313 -26.45 16.09 -7.12
C HIS A 313 -26.39 15.49 -5.72
N ARG A 314 -26.59 16.32 -4.70
CA ARG A 314 -26.74 15.86 -3.32
C ARG A 314 -28.14 15.28 -3.18
N ILE A 315 -28.26 13.97 -3.32
CA ILE A 315 -29.53 13.25 -3.13
C ILE A 315 -29.83 13.23 -1.63
N SER A 316 -31.04 13.63 -1.22
CA SER A 316 -31.44 13.53 0.17
C SER A 316 -31.56 12.05 0.59
N PRO A 317 -31.38 11.69 1.88
CA PRO A 317 -31.51 10.30 2.33
C PRO A 317 -32.86 9.66 1.96
N LYS A 318 -33.94 10.46 1.88
CA LYS A 318 -35.26 10.00 1.42
C LYS A 318 -35.28 9.64 -0.07
N GLU A 319 -34.63 10.43 -0.91
CA GLU A 319 -34.53 10.16 -2.35
C GLU A 319 -33.61 8.97 -2.64
N ALA A 320 -32.55 8.78 -1.85
CA ALA A 320 -31.68 7.59 -1.95
C ALA A 320 -32.44 6.30 -1.63
N MET A 321 -33.28 6.31 -0.59
CA MET A 321 -34.12 5.17 -0.21
C MET A 321 -35.19 4.86 -1.27
N SER A 322 -35.79 5.89 -1.90
CA SER A 322 -36.73 5.69 -3.00
C SER A 322 -36.06 5.14 -4.26
N TYR A 323 -34.83 5.58 -4.56
CA TYR A 323 -34.05 5.08 -5.68
C TYR A 323 -33.70 3.60 -5.51
N VAL A 324 -33.26 3.20 -4.31
CA VAL A 324 -32.97 1.80 -3.97
C VAL A 324 -34.24 0.93 -4.04
N ALA A 325 -35.37 1.41 -3.52
CA ALA A 325 -36.64 0.67 -3.58
C ALA A 325 -37.11 0.44 -5.03
N ASN A 326 -37.00 1.46 -5.89
CA ASN A 326 -37.37 1.35 -7.31
C ASN A 326 -36.40 0.45 -8.10
N HIS A 327 -35.11 0.41 -7.72
CA HIS A 327 -34.12 -0.47 -8.34
C HIS A 327 -34.32 -1.94 -7.96
N ILE A 328 -34.71 -2.20 -6.70
CA ILE A 328 -35.05 -3.55 -6.22
C ILE A 328 -36.34 -4.05 -6.90
N ALA A 329 -37.36 -3.21 -7.04
CA ALA A 329 -38.62 -3.56 -7.71
C ALA A 329 -38.45 -3.85 -9.22
N ASN A 330 -37.56 -3.13 -9.91
CA ASN A 330 -37.29 -3.35 -11.33
C ASN A 330 -36.42 -4.60 -11.57
N ASN A 331 -35.59 -5.00 -10.61
CA ASN A 331 -34.81 -6.23 -10.71
C ASN A 331 -35.62 -7.49 -10.35
N SER A 332 -36.59 -7.39 -9.42
CA SER A 332 -37.52 -8.48 -9.14
C SER A 332 -38.51 -8.73 -10.30
N ALA A 333 -38.89 -7.69 -11.06
CA ALA A 333 -39.66 -7.84 -12.29
C ALA A 333 -38.86 -8.52 -13.42
N LYS A 334 -37.54 -8.30 -13.50
CA LYS A 334 -36.66 -8.97 -14.47
C LYS A 334 -36.40 -10.43 -14.13
N THR A 335 -36.26 -10.79 -12.85
CA THR A 335 -36.10 -12.20 -12.43
C THR A 335 -37.35 -13.05 -12.68
N ASN A 336 -38.55 -12.46 -12.69
CA ASN A 336 -39.79 -13.19 -13.02
C ASN A 336 -39.96 -13.46 -14.53
N ASN A 337 -39.28 -12.72 -15.41
CA ASN A 337 -39.27 -13.01 -16.84
C ASN A 337 -38.23 -14.07 -17.23
N TYR A 338 -37.13 -14.19 -16.47
CA TYR A 338 -36.12 -15.24 -16.69
C TYR A 338 -36.55 -16.64 -16.21
N THR A 339 -37.48 -16.74 -15.25
CA THR A 339 -38.06 -18.04 -14.82
C THR A 339 -39.23 -18.52 -15.69
N ALA A 340 -39.83 -17.66 -16.52
CA ALA A 340 -40.88 -18.04 -17.46
C ALA A 340 -40.33 -18.54 -18.81
N GLU A 341 -39.15 -18.08 -19.26
CA GLU A 341 -38.56 -18.48 -20.55
C GLU A 341 -37.72 -19.79 -20.50
N ASN A 342 -37.29 -20.23 -19.31
CA ASN A 342 -36.52 -21.48 -19.16
C ASN A 342 -37.34 -22.72 -18.79
N ASN A 343 -38.67 -22.61 -18.65
CA ASN A 343 -39.56 -23.77 -18.46
C ASN A 343 -40.15 -24.34 -19.79
N ASN A 344 -39.73 -23.82 -20.95
CA ASN A 344 -40.19 -24.29 -22.27
C ASN A 344 -39.12 -25.06 -23.08
N VAL A 345 -37.98 -25.41 -22.47
CA VAL A 345 -36.90 -26.17 -23.15
C VAL A 345 -36.45 -27.39 -22.32
N VAL A 346 -37.38 -28.11 -21.69
CA VAL A 346 -37.17 -29.52 -21.28
C VAL A 346 -38.54 -30.22 -21.26
N ASN A 347 -38.99 -30.73 -22.41
CA ASN A 347 -39.91 -31.87 -22.54
C ASN A 347 -40.13 -32.19 -24.03
N ALA A 348 -39.09 -32.71 -24.67
CA ALA A 348 -39.22 -33.48 -25.89
C ALA A 348 -39.21 -34.98 -25.52
N GLU A 349 -40.36 -35.62 -25.74
CA GLU A 349 -40.56 -37.03 -26.10
C GLU A 349 -39.88 -38.13 -25.27
N THR A 350 -40.68 -38.79 -24.44
CA THR A 350 -40.66 -40.26 -24.30
C THR A 350 -42.08 -40.80 -24.47
N LYS A 351 -42.37 -41.40 -25.63
CA LYS A 351 -43.53 -42.30 -25.81
C LYS A 351 -43.25 -43.64 -25.12
N PRO A 352 -44.25 -44.29 -24.51
CA PRO A 352 -44.09 -45.64 -23.97
C PRO A 352 -43.98 -46.66 -25.10
N ILE A 353 -43.03 -47.59 -24.95
CA ILE A 353 -43.03 -48.88 -25.66
C ILE A 353 -44.03 -49.79 -24.92
N ALA A 354 -44.72 -50.61 -25.71
CA ALA A 354 -45.79 -51.55 -25.33
C ALA A 354 -45.50 -52.43 -24.11
#